data_AF-A0A953E841-F1
#
_entry.id   AF-A0A953E841-F1
#
_cell.length_a   1.000
_cell.length_b   1.000
_cell.length_c   1.000
_cell.angle_alpha   90.00
_cell.angle_beta   90.00
_cell.angle_gamma   90.00
#
_symmetry.space_group_name_H-M   'P 1'
#
loop_
_entity.id
_entity.type
_entity.pdbx_description
1 polymer ?
#
loop_
_entity_poly.entity_id
_entity_poly.type
_entity_poly.pdbx_seq_one_letter_code
_entity_poly.pdbx_strand_id
1 'polypeptide(L)'
;EMVVLRDIRLESYCEHHMVPIIGRAHVAYLPAGRVVGISKLARVVDAYAKRLQIQEKLTSQIANTINEVLQPKGVAVVIEAAHQCMTTRGVHKHGVAMVTSRMLGAFRDDPSTRREFLAIIGGQRGLAEG
;
A
#
# COMPACT_ATOMS: atom_id res chain seq x y z
N GLU A 1 1.98 -18.50 -8.73
CA GLU A 1 3.01 -17.78 -7.95
C GLU A 1 2.54 -16.35 -7.66
N MET A 2 3.00 -15.78 -6.56
CA MET A 2 2.64 -14.42 -6.14
C MET A 2 3.39 -13.38 -6.98
N VAL A 3 2.70 -12.33 -7.40
CA VAL A 3 3.32 -11.15 -8.01
C VAL A 3 3.34 -10.04 -6.95
N VAL A 4 4.51 -9.47 -6.68
CA VAL A 4 4.70 -8.40 -5.69
C VAL A 4 5.40 -7.20 -6.31
N LEU A 5 4.82 -6.02 -6.14
CA LEU A 5 5.46 -4.73 -6.39
C LEU A 5 5.57 -3.99 -5.05
N ARG A 6 6.78 -3.86 -4.54
CA ARG A 6 7.08 -3.21 -3.25
C ARG A 6 7.76 -1.87 -3.42
N ASP A 7 7.73 -1.06 -2.37
CA ASP A 7 8.43 0.23 -2.27
C ASP A 7 8.00 1.24 -3.34
N ILE A 8 6.72 1.21 -3.72
CA ILE A 8 6.13 2.23 -4.58
C ILE A 8 6.06 3.52 -3.77
N ARG A 9 6.83 4.54 -4.18
CA ARG A 9 6.76 5.87 -3.55
C ARG A 9 5.32 6.36 -3.57
N LEU A 10 4.81 6.75 -2.41
CA LEU A 10 3.45 7.22 -2.21
C LEU A 10 3.47 8.65 -1.70
N GLU A 11 2.78 9.53 -2.42
CA GLU A 11 2.57 10.92 -2.03
C GLU A 11 1.09 11.25 -2.18
N SER A 12 0.49 11.71 -1.08
CA SER A 12 -0.93 12.06 -0.98
C SER A 12 -1.10 13.25 -0.04
N TYR A 13 -2.35 13.65 0.21
CA TYR A 13 -2.68 14.75 1.11
C TYR A 13 -3.79 14.31 2.06
N CYS A 14 -3.59 14.54 3.36
CA CYS A 14 -4.58 14.23 4.38
C CYS A 14 -5.83 15.11 4.16
N GLU A 15 -7.01 14.51 4.01
CA GLU A 15 -8.23 15.28 3.73
C GLU A 15 -8.63 16.23 4.86
N HIS A 16 -8.25 15.93 6.11
CA HIS A 16 -8.55 16.77 7.27
C HIS A 16 -7.77 18.09 7.31
N HIS A 17 -6.58 18.12 6.73
CA HIS A 17 -5.63 19.22 6.91
C HIS A 17 -5.00 19.71 5.60
N MET A 18 -5.23 19.03 4.48
CA MET A 18 -4.63 19.30 3.18
C MET A 18 -3.09 19.35 3.23
N VAL A 19 -2.52 18.50 4.08
CA VAL A 19 -1.08 18.44 4.38
C VAL A 19 -0.55 17.07 3.95
N PRO A 20 0.72 16.95 3.49
CA PRO A 20 1.19 15.72 2.85
C PRO A 20 1.12 14.46 3.72
N ILE A 21 0.83 13.35 3.06
CA ILE A 21 1.07 11.97 3.52
C ILE A 21 2.15 11.40 2.60
N ILE A 22 3.30 11.02 3.16
CA ILE A 22 4.47 10.59 2.39
C ILE A 22 4.93 9.24 2.89
N GLY A 23 5.09 8.28 1.99
CA GLY A 23 5.45 6.93 2.37
C GLY A 23 5.68 6.00 1.19
N ARG A 24 5.37 4.73 1.42
CA ARG A 24 5.48 3.66 0.44
C ARG A 24 4.24 2.77 0.45
N ALA A 25 3.89 2.27 -0.72
CA ALA A 25 2.90 1.23 -0.90
C ALA A 25 3.56 -0.06 -1.39
N HIS A 26 3.02 -1.18 -0.92
CA HIS A 26 3.36 -2.52 -1.36
C HIS A 26 2.08 -3.19 -1.83
N VAL A 27 2.11 -3.75 -3.04
CA VAL A 27 0.95 -4.35 -3.69
C VAL A 27 1.34 -5.75 -4.13
N ALA A 28 0.50 -6.73 -3.80
CA ALA A 28 0.64 -8.09 -4.29
C ALA A 28 -0.71 -8.65 -4.77
N TYR A 29 -0.65 -9.59 -5.70
CA TYR A 29 -1.81 -10.37 -6.10
C TYR A 29 -1.42 -11.78 -6.53
N LEU A 30 -2.38 -12.71 -6.48
CA LEU A 30 -2.24 -14.08 -6.93
C LEU A 30 -3.04 -14.28 -8.23
N PRO A 31 -2.40 -14.37 -9.40
CA PRO A 31 -3.10 -14.47 -10.68
C PRO A 31 -4.10 -15.64 -10.76
N ALA A 32 -5.23 -15.40 -11.39
CA ALA A 32 -6.23 -16.40 -11.79
C ALA A 32 -6.43 -16.36 -13.32
N GLY A 33 -5.34 -16.49 -14.07
CA GLY A 33 -5.34 -16.43 -15.55
C GLY A 33 -5.18 -15.02 -16.14
N ARG A 34 -5.30 -13.95 -15.34
CA ARG A 34 -4.98 -12.57 -15.75
C ARG A 34 -3.71 -12.06 -15.09
N VAL A 35 -2.79 -11.56 -15.91
CA VAL A 35 -1.56 -10.90 -15.46
C VAL A 35 -1.52 -9.49 -16.04
N VAL A 36 -1.13 -8.51 -15.21
CA VAL A 36 -1.04 -7.11 -15.63
C VAL A 36 0.41 -6.65 -15.59
N GLY A 37 0.78 -5.73 -16.48
CA GLY A 37 2.09 -5.10 -16.44
C GLY A 37 2.30 -4.33 -15.14
N ILE A 38 3.52 -4.42 -14.58
CA ILE A 38 3.90 -3.80 -13.30
C ILE A 38 3.59 -2.28 -13.25
N SER A 39 3.73 -1.59 -14.38
CA SER A 39 3.46 -0.14 -14.48
C SER A 39 1.98 0.21 -14.31
N LYS A 40 1.05 -0.74 -14.39
CA LYS A 40 -0.38 -0.49 -14.13
C LYS A 40 -0.69 -0.56 -12.64
N LEU A 41 -0.04 -1.44 -11.87
CA LEU A 41 -0.19 -1.46 -10.40
C LEU A 41 0.26 -0.14 -9.79
N ALA A 42 1.43 0.37 -10.19
CA ALA A 42 1.91 1.68 -9.76
C ALA A 42 0.93 2.82 -10.13
N ARG A 43 0.37 2.80 -11.35
CA ARG A 43 -0.62 3.80 -11.77
C ARG A 43 -1.91 3.76 -10.97
N VAL A 44 -2.36 2.58 -10.51
CA VAL A 44 -3.54 2.49 -9.63
C VAL A 44 -3.25 3.14 -8.27
N VAL A 45 -2.06 2.90 -7.70
CA VAL A 45 -1.61 3.56 -6.48
C VAL A 45 -1.63 5.09 -6.66
N ASP A 46 -0.99 5.60 -7.71
CA ASP A 46 -0.94 7.03 -8.01
C ASP A 46 -2.33 7.65 -8.21
N ALA A 47 -3.22 6.95 -8.92
CA ALA A 47 -4.56 7.45 -9.23
C ALA A 47 -5.41 7.68 -7.98
N TYR A 48 -5.18 6.91 -6.91
CA TYR A 48 -5.82 7.13 -5.62
C TYR A 48 -5.02 8.04 -4.69
N ALA A 49 -3.69 7.97 -4.73
CA ALA A 49 -2.82 8.79 -3.87
C ALA A 49 -2.90 10.29 -4.22
N LYS A 50 -3.08 10.66 -5.50
CA LYS A 50 -3.22 12.06 -5.96
C LYS A 50 -4.59 12.69 -5.64
N ARG A 51 -5.09 12.47 -4.42
CA ARG A 51 -6.36 12.98 -3.89
C ARG A 51 -6.18 13.43 -2.44
N LEU A 52 -7.18 14.13 -1.92
CA LEU A 52 -7.38 14.22 -0.47
C LEU A 52 -7.82 12.84 0.04
N GLN A 53 -7.15 12.33 1.08
CA GLN A 53 -7.29 10.96 1.52
C GLN A 53 -7.27 10.76 3.03
N ILE A 54 -7.87 9.66 3.43
CA ILE A 54 -7.63 8.90 4.67
C ILE A 54 -6.84 7.64 4.29
N GLN A 55 -5.76 7.30 5.00
CA GLN A 55 -4.83 6.23 4.59
C GLN A 55 -5.51 4.84 4.53
N GLU A 56 -6.41 4.56 5.46
CA GLU A 56 -7.23 3.34 5.51
C GLU A 56 -8.10 3.19 4.26
N LYS A 57 -8.73 4.31 3.85
CA LYS A 57 -9.57 4.38 2.64
C LYS A 57 -8.72 4.19 1.39
N LEU A 58 -7.60 4.90 1.27
CA LEU A 58 -6.63 4.76 0.18
C LEU A 58 -6.18 3.31 0.00
N THR A 59 -5.81 2.64 1.10
CA THR A 59 -5.40 1.23 1.11
C THR A 59 -6.51 0.32 0.58
N SER A 60 -7.74 0.54 1.05
CA SER A 60 -8.90 -0.25 0.66
C SER A 60 -9.28 -0.04 -0.80
N GLN A 61 -9.23 1.21 -1.28
CA GLN A 61 -9.53 1.56 -2.67
C GLN A 61 -8.58 0.84 -3.64
N ILE A 62 -7.27 0.91 -3.40
CA ILE A 62 -6.28 0.25 -4.26
C ILE A 62 -6.54 -1.26 -4.30
N ALA A 63 -6.69 -1.90 -3.14
CA ALA A 63 -6.89 -3.35 -3.08
C ALA A 63 -8.18 -3.81 -3.77
N ASN A 64 -9.29 -3.10 -3.52
CA ASN A 64 -10.59 -3.45 -4.09
C ASN A 64 -10.59 -3.25 -5.61
N THR A 65 -10.02 -2.17 -6.13
CA THR A 65 -9.93 -1.94 -7.59
C THR A 65 -9.12 -3.02 -8.29
N ILE A 66 -7.98 -3.42 -7.72
CA ILE A 66 -7.18 -4.51 -8.28
C ILE A 66 -7.98 -5.81 -8.27
N ASN A 67 -8.68 -6.10 -7.19
CA ASN A 67 -9.49 -7.31 -7.06
C ASN A 67 -10.64 -7.33 -8.08
N GLU A 68 -11.37 -6.21 -8.22
CA GLU A 68 -12.49 -6.07 -9.14
C GLU A 68 -12.06 -6.22 -10.60
N VAL A 69 -10.94 -5.61 -11.00
CA VAL A 69 -10.49 -5.61 -12.40
C VAL A 69 -9.80 -6.92 -12.78
N LEU A 70 -8.91 -7.43 -11.92
CA LEU A 70 -8.10 -8.61 -12.24
C LEU A 70 -8.79 -9.92 -11.88
N GLN A 71 -9.80 -9.90 -10.99
CA GLN A 71 -10.44 -11.10 -10.41
C GLN A 71 -9.41 -12.16 -10.00
N PRO A 72 -8.38 -11.79 -9.21
CA PRO A 72 -7.32 -12.71 -8.82
C PRO A 72 -7.79 -13.66 -7.72
N LYS A 73 -6.98 -14.68 -7.40
CA LYS A 73 -7.22 -15.54 -6.22
C LYS A 73 -7.13 -14.76 -4.90
N GLY A 74 -6.44 -13.62 -4.91
CA GLY A 74 -6.34 -12.70 -3.78
C GLY A 74 -5.50 -11.47 -4.11
N VAL A 75 -5.65 -10.44 -3.29
CA VAL A 75 -4.89 -9.18 -3.34
C VAL A 75 -4.43 -8.81 -1.94
N ALA A 76 -3.23 -8.26 -1.83
CA ALA A 76 -2.72 -7.62 -0.63
C ALA A 76 -2.20 -6.23 -0.94
N VAL A 77 -2.56 -5.25 -0.12
CA VAL A 77 -1.99 -3.91 -0.15
C VAL A 77 -1.57 -3.53 1.26
N VAL A 78 -0.33 -3.03 1.41
CA VAL A 78 0.19 -2.45 2.65
C VAL A 78 0.72 -1.07 2.33
N ILE A 79 0.34 -0.06 3.12
CA ILE A 79 0.87 1.29 3.03
C ILE A 79 1.52 1.63 4.36
N GLU A 80 2.74 2.14 4.31
CA GLU A 80 3.45 2.72 5.44
C GLU A 80 3.80 4.17 5.10
N ALA A 81 3.28 5.12 5.88
CA ALA A 81 3.48 6.53 5.59
C ALA A 81 3.58 7.41 6.84
N ALA A 82 4.35 8.47 6.73
CA ALA A 82 4.39 9.57 7.69
C ALA A 82 3.35 10.62 7.32
N HIS A 83 2.68 11.16 8.34
CA HIS A 83 1.61 12.15 8.18
C HIS A 83 2.10 13.52 8.61
N GLN A 84 2.22 14.45 7.66
CA GLN A 84 2.77 15.77 7.97
C GLN A 84 1.86 16.59 8.90
N CYS A 85 0.58 16.23 9.01
CA CYS A 85 -0.34 16.80 9.98
C CYS A 85 0.01 16.47 11.44
N MET A 86 0.85 15.45 11.67
CA MET A 86 1.35 15.05 13.00
C MET A 86 2.82 15.41 13.23
N THR A 87 3.63 15.47 12.17
CA THR A 87 5.09 15.70 12.28
C THR A 87 5.45 17.18 12.27
N THR A 88 4.84 17.99 11.39
CA THR A 88 5.22 19.41 11.21
C THR A 88 4.40 20.37 12.06
N ARG A 89 3.30 19.89 12.62
CA ARG A 89 2.33 20.68 13.39
C ARG A 89 1.62 19.83 14.42
N GLY A 90 0.88 20.48 15.31
CA GLY A 90 0.05 19.81 16.31
C GLY A 90 0.89 19.07 17.34
N VAL A 91 0.90 17.74 17.27
CA VAL A 91 1.55 16.87 18.28
C VAL A 91 3.05 16.65 18.07
N HIS A 92 3.61 17.11 16.94
CA HIS A 92 5.05 17.07 16.61
C HIS A 92 5.72 15.70 16.83
N LYS A 93 5.09 14.62 16.34
CA LYS A 93 5.61 13.25 16.46
C LYS A 93 6.41 12.84 15.24
N HIS A 94 7.71 13.14 15.27
CA HIS A 94 8.68 12.72 14.26
C HIS A 94 9.00 11.22 14.35
N GLY A 95 9.43 10.61 13.23
CA GLY A 95 9.84 9.20 13.19
C GLY A 95 8.71 8.17 13.30
N VAL A 96 7.45 8.62 13.45
CA VAL A 96 6.29 7.73 13.49
C VAL A 96 5.77 7.51 12.07
N ALA A 97 5.51 6.25 11.75
CA ALA A 97 4.81 5.84 10.52
C ALA A 97 3.50 5.14 10.88
N MET A 98 2.45 5.46 10.14
CA MET A 98 1.19 4.74 10.18
C MET A 98 1.24 3.62 9.15
N VAL A 99 0.90 2.40 9.57
CA VAL A 99 0.81 1.22 8.70
C VAL A 99 -0.64 0.80 8.57
N THR A 100 -1.11 0.68 7.34
CA THR A 100 -2.45 0.16 7.00
C THR A 100 -2.32 -1.01 6.06
N SER A 101 -3.24 -1.97 6.15
CA SER A 101 -3.26 -3.11 5.24
C SER A 101 -4.67 -3.51 4.83
N ARG A 102 -4.80 -4.07 3.63
CA ARG A 102 -6.02 -4.69 3.13
C ARG A 102 -5.67 -5.99 2.43
N MET A 103 -6.22 -7.09 2.96
CA MET A 103 -6.03 -8.44 2.44
C MET A 103 -7.36 -8.99 1.92
N LEU A 104 -7.36 -9.55 0.72
CA LEU A 104 -8.52 -10.12 0.03
C LEU A 104 -8.19 -11.52 -0.50
N GLY A 105 -9.20 -12.38 -0.56
CA GLY A 105 -9.09 -13.76 -1.04
C GLY A 105 -7.99 -14.53 -0.31
N ALA A 106 -7.14 -15.24 -1.05
CA ALA A 106 -6.06 -16.06 -0.51
C ALA A 106 -5.15 -15.34 0.51
N PHE A 107 -4.89 -14.03 0.39
CA PHE A 107 -4.07 -13.31 1.40
C PHE A 107 -4.79 -13.13 2.74
N ARG A 108 -6.12 -13.11 2.74
CA ARG A 108 -6.94 -13.07 3.96
C ARG A 108 -7.14 -14.48 4.51
N ASP A 109 -7.48 -15.41 3.63
CA ASP A 109 -8.03 -16.71 4.00
C ASP A 109 -6.93 -17.77 4.23
N ASP A 110 -5.75 -17.61 3.64
CA ASP A 110 -4.57 -18.49 3.84
C ASP A 110 -3.44 -17.76 4.62
N PRO A 111 -3.18 -18.15 5.89
CA PRO A 111 -2.09 -17.59 6.67
C PRO A 111 -0.70 -17.80 6.07
N SER A 112 -0.47 -18.85 5.30
CA SER A 112 0.84 -19.13 4.70
C SER A 112 1.17 -18.14 3.59
N THR A 113 0.25 -17.95 2.63
CA THR A 113 0.29 -16.86 1.62
C THR A 113 0.50 -15.49 2.28
N ARG A 114 -0.22 -15.19 3.36
CA ARG A 114 -0.06 -13.91 4.07
C ARG A 114 1.33 -13.76 4.67
N ARG A 115 1.88 -14.79 5.32
CA ARG A 115 3.22 -14.76 5.90
C ARG A 115 4.30 -14.58 4.83
N GLU A 116 4.17 -15.27 3.70
CA GLU A 116 5.09 -15.11 2.56
C GLU A 116 5.15 -13.66 2.08
N PHE A 117 3.98 -13.04 1.86
CA PHE A 117 3.91 -11.64 1.46
C PHE A 117 4.53 -10.69 2.48
N LEU A 118 4.19 -10.85 3.77
CA LEU A 118 4.73 -10.01 4.84
C LEU A 118 6.26 -10.16 4.97
N ALA A 119 6.79 -11.36 4.76
CA ALA A 119 8.24 -11.60 4.72
C ALA A 119 8.91 -10.88 3.54
N ILE A 120 8.30 -10.94 2.34
CA ILE A 120 8.82 -10.26 1.14
C ILE A 120 8.92 -8.74 1.35
N ILE A 121 7.90 -8.11 1.96
CA ILE A 121 7.91 -6.65 2.18
C ILE A 121 8.72 -6.23 3.42
N GLY A 122 8.94 -7.14 4.37
CA GLY A 122 9.74 -6.90 5.58
C GLY A 122 11.26 -7.03 5.39
N GLY A 123 11.70 -7.64 4.29
CA GLY A 123 13.10 -8.04 4.08
C GLY A 123 14.13 -6.92 3.90
N GLN A 124 13.73 -5.64 3.80
CA GLN A 124 14.68 -4.52 3.66
C GLN A 124 14.26 -3.30 4.48
N ARG A 125 14.60 -3.30 5.77
CA ARG A 125 14.58 -2.09 6.62
C ARG A 125 15.89 -1.27 6.56
N GLY A 126 16.84 -1.60 5.68
CA GLY A 126 18.23 -1.15 5.76
C GLY A 126 18.87 -0.50 4.52
N LEU A 127 18.11 0.09 3.58
CA LEU A 127 18.71 0.77 2.40
C LEU A 127 18.14 2.17 2.14
N ALA A 128 17.75 2.88 3.19
CA ALA A 128 17.36 4.30 3.11
C ALA A 128 18.09 5.13 4.18
N GLU A 129 19.40 4.96 4.25
CA GLU A 129 20.33 5.98 4.73
C GLU A 129 21.40 6.12 3.64
N GLY A 130 21.27 7.19 2.84
CA GLY A 130 22.12 7.52 1.71
C GLY A 130 21.69 8.83 1.10
#